data_AF-A0A165F664-F1
#
_entry.id   AF-A0A165F664-F1
#
_cell.length_a   1.000
_cell.length_b   1.000
_cell.length_c   1.000
_cell.angle_alpha   90.00
_cell.angle_beta   90.00
_cell.angle_gamma   90.00
#
_symmetry.space_group_name_H-M   'P 1'
#
loop_
_entity.id
_entity.type
_entity.pdbx_description
1 polymer ?
#
loop_
_entity_poly.entity_id
_entity_poly.type
_entity_poly.pdbx_seq_one_letter_code
_entity_poly.pdbx_strand_id
1 'polypeptide(L)'
;MSLNLLGPDDWIVLRDPDVDVSHVESVNFNAESASWSVFELLFAKCSNIRDLSIHNLSVIDSARDLPSEVVDSLAIERLDVSFDSTVAIALHTTIEALWKMSDVRHIDDITLRLGHVDPGIDHHEELVRELMKFLMRACPDPTVLLRSEISISDGAVHILVVVAYPEHNGTETNLHRTIHLFDPNSDSDSELTAALLDLARDCIAFGLREEVEWSENGTDSVDLHPLWQAKEMRFPLSVVPSMWTNGAAVLTCFPCLKRLHIDWDVAADTVSRNIEEPGTENVS
;
A
#
# COMPACT_ATOMS: atom_id res chain seq x y z
N MET A 1 -4.28 -18.23 -18.16
CA MET A 1 -2.97 -18.91 -18.38
C MET A 1 -1.88 -18.17 -17.64
N SER A 2 -0.83 -18.83 -17.12
CA SER A 2 0.25 -18.17 -16.34
C SER A 2 1.59 -18.14 -17.08
N LEU A 3 2.31 -17.01 -16.99
CA LEU A 3 3.69 -16.83 -17.47
C LEU A 3 4.62 -16.59 -16.28
N ASN A 4 5.77 -17.28 -16.26
CA ASN A 4 6.79 -17.10 -15.23
C ASN A 4 8.04 -16.51 -15.87
N LEU A 5 8.49 -15.38 -15.33
CA LEU A 5 9.66 -14.62 -15.76
C LEU A 5 10.54 -14.42 -14.54
N LEU A 6 11.24 -15.48 -14.13
CA LEU A 6 11.90 -15.57 -12.82
C LEU A 6 13.36 -15.11 -12.85
N GLY A 7 13.91 -14.86 -14.03
CA GLY A 7 15.20 -14.22 -14.20
C GLY A 7 15.40 -13.56 -15.57
N PRO A 8 16.57 -12.90 -15.78
CA PRO A 8 16.85 -12.12 -16.98
C PRO A 8 16.76 -12.91 -18.30
N ASP A 9 17.10 -14.20 -18.27
CA ASP A 9 17.02 -15.07 -19.45
C ASP A 9 15.57 -15.30 -19.89
N ASP A 10 14.62 -15.34 -18.95
CA ASP A 10 13.20 -15.49 -19.25
C ASP A 10 12.63 -14.24 -19.92
N TRP A 11 13.18 -13.05 -19.61
CA TRP A 11 12.71 -11.78 -20.17
C TRP A 11 12.95 -11.68 -21.68
N ILE A 12 13.82 -12.54 -22.24
CA ILE A 12 14.05 -12.65 -23.68
C ILE A 12 12.74 -12.99 -24.41
N VAL A 13 11.85 -13.77 -23.78
CA VAL A 13 10.53 -14.12 -24.31
C VAL A 13 9.70 -12.88 -24.65
N LEU A 14 9.83 -11.81 -23.86
CA LEU A 14 9.11 -10.55 -24.12
C LEU A 14 9.61 -9.80 -25.36
N ARG A 15 10.86 -10.05 -25.76
CA ARG A 15 11.51 -9.43 -26.93
C ARG A 15 11.32 -10.23 -28.21
N ASP A 16 10.95 -11.50 -28.10
CA ASP A 16 10.73 -12.37 -29.25
C ASP A 16 9.40 -12.01 -29.95
N PRO A 17 9.43 -11.57 -31.22
CA PRO A 17 8.21 -11.25 -31.95
C PRO A 17 7.35 -12.49 -32.26
N ASP A 18 7.96 -13.67 -32.33
CA ASP A 18 7.28 -14.92 -32.71
C ASP A 18 6.53 -15.55 -31.53
N VAL A 19 6.77 -15.08 -30.30
CA VAL A 19 6.08 -15.53 -29.10
C VAL A 19 4.84 -14.65 -28.84
N ASP A 20 3.67 -15.29 -28.93
CA ASP A 20 2.37 -14.71 -28.57
C ASP A 20 2.02 -15.09 -27.13
N VAL A 21 1.96 -14.06 -26.27
CA VAL A 21 1.57 -14.16 -24.86
C VAL A 21 0.33 -13.32 -24.56
N SER A 22 -0.41 -12.91 -25.59
CA SER A 22 -1.62 -12.10 -25.41
C SER A 22 -2.68 -12.82 -24.59
N HIS A 23 -2.72 -14.15 -24.59
CA HIS A 23 -3.66 -14.98 -23.81
C HIS A 23 -3.26 -15.18 -22.33
N VAL A 24 -2.12 -14.62 -21.89
CA VAL A 24 -1.66 -14.72 -20.51
C VAL A 24 -2.50 -13.79 -19.64
N GLU A 25 -3.00 -14.33 -18.54
CA GLU A 25 -3.84 -13.61 -17.57
C GLU A 25 -3.10 -13.44 -16.22
N SER A 26 -2.12 -14.29 -15.95
CA SER A 26 -1.33 -14.25 -14.73
C SER A 26 0.15 -14.22 -15.04
N VAL A 27 0.90 -13.31 -14.43
CA VAL A 27 2.35 -13.20 -14.61
C VAL A 27 3.03 -13.21 -13.25
N ASN A 28 4.02 -14.09 -13.08
CA ASN A 28 4.98 -14.02 -11.99
C ASN A 28 6.30 -13.48 -12.55
N PHE A 29 6.69 -12.29 -12.11
CA PHE A 29 7.82 -11.54 -12.62
C PHE A 29 8.81 -11.26 -11.50
N ASN A 30 10.02 -11.80 -11.58
CA ASN A 30 11.10 -11.36 -10.70
C ASN A 30 11.73 -10.10 -11.32
N ALA A 31 11.64 -8.99 -10.61
CA ALA A 31 12.05 -7.66 -11.06
C ALA A 31 13.34 -7.18 -10.39
N GLU A 32 14.19 -8.12 -9.94
CA GLU A 32 15.49 -7.78 -9.37
C GLU A 32 16.35 -7.04 -10.41
N SER A 33 16.59 -5.75 -10.16
CA SER A 33 17.35 -4.85 -11.05
C SER A 33 16.79 -4.75 -12.48
N ALA A 34 15.46 -4.87 -12.63
CA ALA A 34 14.82 -4.72 -13.94
C ALA A 34 14.85 -3.25 -14.40
N SER A 35 15.13 -3.02 -15.69
CA SER A 35 14.91 -1.69 -16.28
C SER A 35 13.43 -1.48 -16.58
N TRP A 36 12.96 -0.23 -16.57
CA TRP A 36 11.60 0.16 -16.93
C TRP A 36 11.18 -0.37 -18.30
N SER A 37 12.11 -0.45 -19.26
CA SER A 37 11.84 -1.01 -20.59
C SER A 37 11.35 -2.46 -20.58
N VAL A 38 11.68 -3.24 -19.54
CA VAL A 38 11.20 -4.62 -19.39
C VAL A 38 9.73 -4.63 -18.97
N PHE A 39 9.31 -3.71 -18.09
CA PHE A 39 7.92 -3.53 -17.73
C PHE A 39 7.08 -3.08 -18.93
N GLU A 40 7.57 -2.13 -19.73
CA GLU A 40 6.87 -1.71 -20.95
C GLU A 40 6.65 -2.86 -21.93
N LEU A 41 7.67 -3.69 -22.13
CA LEU A 41 7.55 -4.88 -22.97
C LEU A 41 6.55 -5.88 -22.38
N LEU A 42 6.58 -6.09 -21.06
CA LEU A 42 5.66 -6.98 -20.36
C LEU A 42 4.21 -6.54 -20.61
N PHE A 43 3.90 -5.27 -20.36
CA PHE A 43 2.56 -4.73 -20.51
C PHE A 43 2.10 -4.67 -21.97
N ALA A 44 3.00 -4.37 -22.91
CA ALA A 44 2.68 -4.36 -24.33
C ALA A 44 2.37 -5.76 -24.88
N LYS A 45 3.03 -6.81 -24.36
CA LYS A 45 2.88 -8.20 -24.83
C LYS A 45 1.75 -8.95 -24.11
N CYS A 46 1.58 -8.72 -22.82
CA CYS A 46 0.61 -9.42 -21.98
C CYS A 46 -0.65 -8.57 -21.79
N SER A 47 -1.34 -8.24 -22.89
CA SER A 47 -2.48 -7.30 -22.87
C SER A 47 -3.72 -7.77 -22.11
N ASN A 48 -3.83 -9.07 -21.79
CA ASN A 48 -4.96 -9.62 -21.00
C ASN A 48 -4.56 -9.96 -19.55
N ILE A 49 -3.45 -9.41 -19.06
CA ILE A 49 -3.01 -9.63 -17.68
C ILE A 49 -4.05 -9.11 -16.68
N ARG A 50 -4.38 -9.94 -15.69
CA ARG A 50 -5.27 -9.65 -14.57
C ARG A 50 -4.57 -9.80 -13.22
N ASP A 51 -3.74 -10.83 -13.09
CA ASP A 51 -2.95 -11.10 -11.90
C ASP A 51 -1.46 -10.84 -12.18
N LEU A 52 -0.87 -9.84 -11.52
CA LEU A 52 0.55 -9.54 -11.62
C LEU A 52 1.21 -9.74 -10.25
N SER A 53 2.14 -10.69 -10.18
CA SER A 53 2.99 -10.90 -9.01
C SER A 53 4.42 -10.50 -9.34
N ILE A 54 4.94 -9.47 -8.65
CA ILE A 54 6.29 -8.96 -8.81
C ILE A 54 7.12 -9.36 -7.61
N HIS A 55 8.17 -10.13 -7.82
CA HIS A 55 9.13 -10.48 -6.79
C HIS A 55 10.34 -9.55 -6.85
N ASN A 56 10.86 -9.19 -5.69
CA ASN A 56 12.11 -8.43 -5.51
C ASN A 56 12.16 -7.14 -6.36
N LEU A 57 11.10 -6.34 -6.27
CA LEU A 57 10.99 -5.13 -7.08
C LEU A 57 12.16 -4.17 -6.81
N SER A 58 13.00 -3.97 -7.83
CA SER A 58 14.07 -2.97 -7.83
C SER A 58 14.29 -2.46 -9.25
N VAL A 59 13.99 -1.17 -9.48
CA VAL A 59 14.07 -0.56 -10.82
C VAL A 59 15.30 0.33 -10.94
N ILE A 60 16.13 0.06 -11.94
CA ILE A 60 17.47 0.68 -12.09
C ILE A 60 17.46 2.03 -12.81
N ASP A 61 16.38 2.36 -13.51
CA ASP A 61 16.20 3.60 -14.28
C ASP A 61 14.86 4.27 -13.93
N SER A 62 14.75 5.57 -14.24
CA SER A 62 13.52 6.32 -13.98
C SER A 62 12.35 5.77 -14.80
N ALA A 63 11.21 5.60 -14.13
CA ALA A 63 10.00 5.17 -14.80
C ALA A 63 9.44 6.31 -15.68
N ARG A 64 8.88 5.95 -16.82
CA ARG A 64 8.18 6.88 -17.73
C ARG A 64 6.74 6.46 -17.88
N ASP A 65 5.88 7.40 -18.28
CA ASP A 65 4.49 7.10 -18.55
C ASP A 65 4.36 6.01 -19.61
N LEU A 66 3.51 5.02 -19.33
CA LEU A 66 3.13 4.03 -20.32
C LEU A 66 2.30 4.72 -21.42
N PRO A 67 2.45 4.31 -22.70
CA PRO A 67 1.60 4.79 -23.78
C PRO A 67 0.12 4.56 -23.44
N SER A 68 -0.75 5.52 -23.77
CA SER A 68 -2.18 5.44 -23.42
C SER A 68 -2.84 4.18 -23.99
N GLU A 69 -2.43 3.71 -25.18
CA GLU A 69 -2.99 2.48 -25.76
C GLU A 69 -2.66 1.24 -24.93
N VAL A 70 -1.53 1.23 -24.22
CA VAL A 70 -1.15 0.17 -23.30
C VAL A 70 -1.98 0.29 -22.02
N VAL A 71 -2.04 1.49 -21.43
CA VAL A 71 -2.80 1.74 -20.18
C VAL A 71 -4.27 1.35 -20.34
N ASP A 72 -4.92 1.79 -21.42
CA ASP A 72 -6.34 1.51 -21.67
C ASP A 72 -6.63 0.01 -21.89
N SER A 73 -5.61 -0.77 -22.25
CA SER A 73 -5.72 -2.21 -22.46
C SER A 73 -5.47 -3.04 -21.19
N LEU A 74 -4.78 -2.48 -20.20
CA LEU A 74 -4.43 -3.19 -18.98
C LEU A 74 -5.62 -3.19 -18.01
N ALA A 75 -6.13 -4.38 -17.74
CA ALA A 75 -7.19 -4.61 -16.75
C ALA A 75 -6.64 -5.46 -15.59
N ILE A 76 -5.58 -4.97 -14.95
CA ILE A 76 -4.99 -5.64 -13.77
C ILE A 76 -6.00 -5.55 -12.62
N GLU A 77 -6.45 -6.71 -12.17
CA GLU A 77 -7.38 -6.86 -11.05
C GLU A 77 -6.60 -7.06 -9.73
N ARG A 78 -5.43 -7.71 -9.80
CA ARG A 78 -4.59 -8.02 -8.64
C ARG A 78 -3.12 -7.73 -8.89
N LEU A 79 -2.50 -7.03 -7.93
CA LEU A 79 -1.08 -6.74 -7.87
C LEU A 79 -0.50 -7.23 -6.53
N ASP A 80 0.44 -8.18 -6.56
CA ASP A 80 1.24 -8.59 -5.39
C ASP A 80 2.71 -8.22 -5.63
N VAL A 81 3.32 -7.43 -4.76
CA VAL A 81 4.70 -6.95 -4.90
C VAL A 81 5.50 -7.28 -3.66
N SER A 82 6.64 -7.95 -3.83
CA SER A 82 7.61 -8.17 -2.75
C SER A 82 8.87 -7.32 -2.93
N PHE A 83 9.40 -6.86 -1.80
CA PHE A 83 10.66 -6.14 -1.69
C PHE A 83 11.61 -6.97 -0.85
N ASP A 84 12.84 -7.18 -1.31
CA ASP A 84 13.88 -7.79 -0.49
C ASP A 84 14.89 -6.70 -0.11
N SER A 85 15.04 -6.41 1.18
CA SER A 85 15.93 -5.34 1.65
C SER A 85 17.41 -5.67 1.48
N THR A 86 17.76 -6.93 1.21
CA THR A 86 19.14 -7.33 0.88
C THR A 86 19.57 -6.82 -0.50
N VAL A 87 18.61 -6.47 -1.37
CA VAL A 87 18.87 -5.78 -2.63
C VAL A 87 19.04 -4.30 -2.33
N ALA A 88 20.06 -3.65 -2.91
CA ALA A 88 20.17 -2.20 -2.84
C ALA A 88 18.98 -1.58 -3.59
N ILE A 89 17.92 -1.24 -2.85
CA ILE A 89 16.72 -0.66 -3.43
C ILE A 89 17.03 0.80 -3.76
N ALA A 90 16.99 1.14 -5.04
CA ALA A 90 16.88 2.53 -5.46
C ALA A 90 15.45 3.01 -5.11
N LEU A 91 15.26 3.42 -3.84
CA LEU A 91 13.95 3.66 -3.24
C LEU A 91 13.10 4.59 -4.10
N HIS A 92 13.66 5.72 -4.51
CA HIS A 92 12.91 6.71 -5.29
C HIS A 92 12.43 6.17 -6.65
N THR A 93 13.31 5.55 -7.44
CA THR A 93 12.94 5.01 -8.76
C THR A 93 11.97 3.83 -8.64
N THR A 94 12.10 3.05 -7.58
CA THR A 94 11.24 1.90 -7.31
C THR A 94 9.83 2.32 -6.93
N ILE A 95 9.69 3.32 -6.06
CA ILE A 95 8.38 3.88 -5.69
C ILE A 95 7.75 4.62 -6.88
N GLU A 96 8.53 5.38 -7.66
CA GLU A 96 8.08 6.02 -8.89
C GLU A 96 7.54 4.98 -9.90
N ALA A 97 8.25 3.87 -10.06
CA ALA A 97 7.83 2.77 -10.93
C ALA A 97 6.46 2.20 -10.53
N LEU A 98 6.19 1.97 -9.24
CA LEU A 98 4.88 1.49 -8.78
C LEU A 98 3.74 2.40 -9.24
N TRP A 99 3.91 3.72 -9.13
CA TRP A 99 2.93 4.70 -9.57
C TRP A 99 2.72 4.70 -11.09
N LYS A 100 3.70 4.25 -11.86
CA LYS A 100 3.67 4.25 -13.34
C LYS A 100 3.29 2.90 -13.96
N MET A 101 3.26 1.80 -13.20
CA MET A 101 3.10 0.43 -13.73
C MET A 101 1.73 0.19 -14.37
N SER A 102 0.70 0.85 -13.88
CA SER A 102 -0.68 0.68 -14.35
C SER A 102 -1.54 1.76 -13.70
N ASP A 103 -2.83 1.78 -14.02
CA ASP A 103 -3.82 2.55 -13.26
C ASP A 103 -4.02 1.91 -11.87
N VAL A 104 -2.98 1.96 -11.03
CA VAL A 104 -2.91 1.36 -9.69
C VAL A 104 -4.03 1.84 -8.77
N ARG A 105 -4.62 3.00 -9.10
CA ARG A 105 -5.76 3.54 -8.40
C ARG A 105 -7.03 2.70 -8.60
N HIS A 106 -7.14 2.00 -9.74
CA HIS A 106 -8.31 1.19 -10.11
C HIS A 106 -8.10 -0.33 -9.96
N ILE A 107 -6.93 -0.78 -9.50
CA ILE A 107 -6.70 -2.20 -9.20
C ILE A 107 -7.54 -2.59 -7.97
N ASP A 108 -8.26 -3.71 -8.02
CA ASP A 108 -9.11 -4.14 -6.90
C ASP A 108 -8.27 -4.61 -5.71
N ASP A 109 -7.26 -5.46 -5.94
CA ASP A 109 -6.42 -6.04 -4.90
C ASP A 109 -4.95 -5.60 -5.05
N ILE A 110 -4.40 -4.86 -4.08
CA ILE A 110 -2.95 -4.58 -3.99
C ILE A 110 -2.40 -5.16 -2.70
N THR A 111 -1.35 -5.96 -2.82
CA THR A 111 -0.59 -6.51 -1.69
C THR A 111 0.88 -6.16 -1.84
N LEU A 112 1.46 -5.58 -0.80
CA LEU A 112 2.89 -5.30 -0.69
C LEU A 112 3.49 -6.17 0.41
N ARG A 113 4.68 -6.72 0.18
CA ARG A 113 5.38 -7.60 1.13
C ARG A 113 6.78 -7.10 1.34
N LEU A 114 7.08 -6.68 2.56
CA LEU A 114 8.45 -6.48 3.00
C LEU A 114 9.05 -7.85 3.33
N GLY A 115 10.11 -8.21 2.62
CA GLY A 115 10.90 -9.42 2.85
C GLY A 115 11.72 -9.30 4.13
N HIS A 116 12.88 -9.97 4.19
CA HIS A 116 13.78 -9.81 5.33
C HIS A 116 14.20 -8.34 5.43
N VAL A 117 13.94 -7.70 6.57
CA VAL A 117 14.40 -6.34 6.87
C VAL A 117 15.71 -6.48 7.66
N ASP A 118 16.84 -6.13 7.03
CA ASP A 118 18.13 -6.08 7.73
C ASP A 118 18.18 -4.80 8.59
N PRO A 119 18.26 -4.92 9.94
CA PRO A 119 18.33 -3.77 10.84
C PRO A 119 19.60 -2.92 10.65
N GLY A 120 20.59 -3.39 9.90
CA GLY A 120 21.78 -2.62 9.53
C GLY A 120 21.58 -1.65 8.36
N ILE A 121 20.39 -1.62 7.74
CA ILE A 121 20.09 -0.76 6.59
C ILE A 121 19.23 0.43 7.04
N ASP A 122 19.80 1.64 6.98
CA ASP A 122 19.18 2.90 7.42
C ASP A 122 17.88 3.30 6.68
N HIS A 123 17.53 2.61 5.59
CA HIS A 123 16.43 2.99 4.69
C HIS A 123 15.10 2.23 4.90
N HIS A 124 15.02 1.31 5.87
CA HIS A 124 13.82 0.51 6.07
C HIS A 124 12.61 1.34 6.53
N GLU A 125 12.81 2.31 7.43
CA GLU A 125 11.74 3.21 7.84
C GLU A 125 11.23 4.07 6.67
N GLU A 126 12.15 4.58 5.85
CA GLU A 126 11.81 5.40 4.68
C GLU A 126 11.00 4.59 3.66
N LEU A 127 11.42 3.35 3.40
CA LEU A 127 10.67 2.42 2.55
C LEU A 127 9.26 2.16 3.10
N VAL A 128 9.13 1.83 4.38
CA VAL A 128 7.81 1.62 5.01
C VAL A 128 6.93 2.86 4.89
N ARG A 129 7.48 4.06 5.14
CA ARG A 129 6.74 5.32 5.00
C ARG A 129 6.23 5.52 3.57
N GLU A 130 7.09 5.33 2.57
CA GLU A 130 6.72 5.52 1.17
C GLU A 130 5.71 4.47 0.67
N LEU A 131 5.85 3.20 1.07
CA LEU A 131 4.88 2.16 0.73
C LEU A 131 3.53 2.35 1.44
N MET A 132 3.54 2.81 2.71
CA MET A 132 2.32 3.18 3.42
C MET A 132 1.62 4.36 2.75
N LYS A 133 2.38 5.40 2.35
CA LYS A 133 1.84 6.52 1.56
C LYS A 133 1.24 6.03 0.24
N PHE A 134 1.96 5.15 -0.47
CA PHE A 134 1.47 4.54 -1.71
C PHE A 134 0.13 3.83 -1.48
N LEU A 135 0.07 2.89 -0.54
CA LEU A 135 -1.16 2.10 -0.30
C LEU A 135 -2.35 2.95 0.09
N MET A 136 -2.12 3.94 0.95
CA MET A 136 -3.18 4.80 1.44
C MET A 136 -3.68 5.75 0.33
N ARG A 137 -2.83 6.10 -0.65
CA ARG A 137 -3.16 6.97 -1.80
C ARG A 137 -3.58 6.23 -3.07
N ALA A 138 -3.31 4.93 -3.21
CA ALA A 138 -3.64 4.12 -4.39
C ALA A 138 -5.14 3.79 -4.47
N CYS A 139 -5.99 4.82 -4.43
CA CYS A 139 -7.43 4.74 -4.62
C CYS A 139 -7.83 5.69 -5.75
N PRO A 140 -8.95 5.44 -6.44
CA PRO A 140 -9.38 6.26 -7.56
C PRO A 140 -9.79 7.65 -7.07
N ASP A 141 -9.51 8.66 -7.90
CA ASP A 141 -9.98 10.02 -7.61
C ASP A 141 -11.52 10.03 -7.60
N PRO A 142 -12.13 10.67 -6.60
CA PRO A 142 -13.41 10.21 -6.08
C PRO A 142 -14.59 10.67 -6.93
N THR A 143 -15.42 9.71 -7.34
CA THR A 143 -16.82 9.99 -7.68
C THR A 143 -17.75 9.77 -6.47
N VAL A 144 -17.51 8.77 -5.59
CA VAL A 144 -18.03 8.71 -4.18
C VAL A 144 -17.24 7.65 -3.38
N LEU A 145 -16.51 8.05 -2.32
CA LEU A 145 -15.96 7.10 -1.34
C LEU A 145 -16.97 6.85 -0.21
N LEU A 146 -17.47 5.61 -0.10
CA LEU A 146 -18.53 5.25 0.84
C LEU A 146 -17.95 4.90 2.21
N ARG A 147 -16.96 4.01 2.23
CA ARG A 147 -16.45 3.44 3.47
C ARG A 147 -14.94 3.20 3.38
N SER A 148 -14.24 3.43 4.48
CA SER A 148 -12.85 3.02 4.68
C SER A 148 -12.74 2.21 5.97
N GLU A 149 -12.14 1.03 5.90
CA GLU A 149 -11.84 0.20 7.07
C GLU A 149 -10.34 -0.10 7.10
N ILE A 150 -9.70 0.21 8.22
CA ILE A 150 -8.29 -0.06 8.47
C ILE A 150 -8.22 -1.11 9.58
N SER A 151 -7.39 -2.12 9.38
CA SER A 151 -7.12 -3.15 10.38
C SER A 151 -5.63 -3.45 10.44
N ILE A 152 -5.13 -3.75 11.64
CA ILE A 152 -3.74 -4.12 11.89
C ILE A 152 -3.78 -5.48 12.58
N SER A 153 -3.20 -6.50 11.96
CA SER A 153 -3.21 -7.87 12.48
C SER A 153 -2.01 -8.64 11.95
N ASP A 154 -1.38 -9.45 12.81
CA ASP A 154 -0.39 -10.47 12.42
C ASP A 154 0.73 -9.93 11.49
N GLY A 155 1.30 -8.77 11.83
CA GLY A 155 2.39 -8.16 11.05
C GLY A 155 1.96 -7.50 9.74
N ALA A 156 0.66 -7.31 9.52
CA ALA A 156 0.11 -6.66 8.33
C ALA A 156 -0.83 -5.50 8.67
N VAL A 157 -0.89 -4.54 7.75
CA VAL A 157 -1.91 -3.49 7.70
C VAL A 157 -2.80 -3.76 6.49
N HIS A 158 -4.11 -3.82 6.72
CA HIS A 158 -5.10 -3.98 5.66
C HIS A 158 -6.05 -2.78 5.65
N ILE A 159 -6.22 -2.18 4.48
CA ILE A 159 -7.11 -1.06 4.21
C ILE A 159 -8.12 -1.52 3.15
N LEU A 160 -9.39 -1.56 3.55
CA LEU A 160 -10.53 -1.75 2.66
C LEU A 160 -11.13 -0.39 2.33
N VAL A 161 -11.31 -0.12 1.04
CA VAL A 161 -11.99 1.06 0.54
C VAL A 161 -13.19 0.64 -0.30
N VAL A 162 -14.37 1.14 0.05
CA VAL A 162 -15.59 0.92 -0.73
C VAL A 162 -15.90 2.17 -1.50
N VAL A 163 -15.86 2.06 -2.82
CA VAL A 163 -16.18 3.14 -3.76
C VAL A 163 -17.49 2.83 -4.47
N ALA A 164 -18.26 3.86 -4.80
CA ALA A 164 -19.44 3.73 -5.64
C ALA A 164 -19.25 4.54 -6.92
N TYR A 165 -19.47 3.90 -8.06
CA TYR A 165 -19.42 4.53 -9.37
C TYR A 165 -20.83 4.98 -9.79
N PRO A 166 -21.09 6.31 -9.87
CA PRO A 166 -22.40 6.82 -10.25
C PRO A 166 -22.84 6.36 -11.64
N GLU A 167 -21.88 6.18 -12.54
CA GLU A 167 -22.10 5.76 -13.94
C GLU A 167 -22.58 4.31 -14.05
N HIS A 168 -22.34 3.48 -13.03
CA HIS A 168 -22.71 2.07 -12.99
C HIS A 168 -23.90 1.79 -12.05
N ASN A 169 -24.91 2.67 -12.04
CA ASN A 169 -26.09 2.56 -11.18
C ASN A 169 -25.76 2.42 -9.67
N GLY A 170 -24.62 2.96 -9.24
CA GLY A 170 -24.16 2.83 -7.85
C GLY A 170 -23.62 1.43 -7.52
N THR A 171 -23.06 0.72 -8.50
CA THR A 171 -22.28 -0.50 -8.23
C THR A 171 -21.15 -0.14 -7.26
N GLU A 172 -21.11 -0.86 -6.15
CA GLU A 172 -20.08 -0.74 -5.12
C GLU A 172 -18.92 -1.66 -5.47
N THR A 173 -17.71 -1.10 -5.45
CA THR A 173 -16.48 -1.85 -5.65
C THR A 173 -15.67 -1.81 -4.36
N ASN A 174 -15.16 -2.97 -3.95
CA ASN A 174 -14.29 -3.11 -2.80
C ASN A 174 -12.84 -3.13 -3.30
N LEU A 175 -12.05 -2.18 -2.83
CA LEU A 175 -10.63 -2.10 -3.10
C LEU A 175 -9.87 -2.52 -1.84
N HIS A 176 -9.05 -3.55 -1.96
CA HIS A 176 -8.23 -4.10 -0.91
C HIS A 176 -6.79 -3.64 -1.07
N ARG A 177 -6.21 -3.09 -0.01
CA ARG A 177 -4.83 -2.58 0.03
C ARG A 177 -4.15 -3.14 1.26
N THR A 178 -3.15 -3.99 1.06
CA THR A 178 -2.47 -4.70 2.16
C THR A 178 -0.97 -4.46 2.10
N ILE A 179 -0.34 -4.18 3.24
CA ILE A 179 1.11 -4.33 3.41
C ILE A 179 1.40 -5.33 4.52
N HIS A 180 2.24 -6.31 4.19
CA HIS A 180 2.89 -7.17 5.16
C HIS A 180 4.21 -6.51 5.56
N LEU A 181 4.31 -6.07 6.81
CA LEU A 181 5.49 -5.40 7.35
C LEU A 181 6.58 -6.39 7.74
N PHE A 182 6.19 -7.57 8.20
CA PHE A 182 7.06 -8.69 8.56
C PHE A 182 6.25 -10.00 8.55
N ASP A 183 6.94 -11.14 8.51
CA ASP A 183 6.30 -12.45 8.71
C ASP A 183 6.13 -12.71 10.23
N PRO A 184 4.90 -12.87 10.73
CA PRO A 184 4.65 -13.12 12.16
C PRO A 184 5.24 -14.44 12.67
N ASN A 185 5.59 -15.36 11.78
CA ASN A 185 6.22 -16.64 12.13
C ASN A 185 7.74 -16.60 12.01
N SER A 186 8.34 -15.49 11.60
CA SER A 186 9.78 -15.34 11.53
C SER A 186 10.38 -15.06 12.92
N ASP A 187 11.62 -15.52 13.16
CA ASP A 187 12.39 -15.22 14.37
C ASP A 187 12.87 -13.75 14.41
N SER A 188 12.01 -12.81 14.02
CA SER A 188 12.31 -11.38 13.96
C SER A 188 12.48 -10.77 15.35
N ASP A 189 13.37 -9.79 15.45
CA ASP A 189 13.59 -9.01 16.67
C ASP A 189 12.28 -8.33 17.14
N SER A 190 11.90 -8.59 18.39
CA SER A 190 10.69 -8.03 18.99
C SER A 190 10.70 -6.49 19.06
N GLU A 191 11.89 -5.88 19.16
CA GLU A 191 12.00 -4.41 19.18
C GLU A 191 11.74 -3.83 17.78
N LEU A 192 12.31 -4.45 16.74
CA LEU A 192 12.10 -4.03 15.35
C LEU A 192 10.64 -4.18 14.93
N THR A 193 10.01 -5.31 15.25
CA THR A 193 8.59 -5.54 14.93
C THR A 193 7.67 -4.52 15.61
N ALA A 194 7.94 -4.16 16.87
CA ALA A 194 7.22 -3.10 17.57
C ALA A 194 7.42 -1.74 16.90
N ALA A 195 8.66 -1.39 16.55
CA ALA A 195 8.98 -0.13 15.87
C ALA A 195 8.30 -0.01 14.49
N LEU A 196 8.26 -1.09 13.70
CA LEU A 196 7.56 -1.12 12.41
C LEU A 196 6.04 -0.93 12.56
N LEU A 197 5.43 -1.53 13.58
CA LEU A 197 4.01 -1.34 13.88
C LEU A 197 3.71 0.09 14.33
N ASP A 198 4.55 0.68 15.18
CA ASP A 198 4.40 2.08 15.61
C ASP A 198 4.56 3.04 14.43
N LEU A 199 5.55 2.80 13.57
CA LEU A 199 5.74 3.56 12.33
C LEU A 199 4.52 3.46 11.41
N ALA A 200 3.94 2.27 11.26
CA ALA A 200 2.73 2.09 10.45
C ALA A 200 1.53 2.83 11.04
N ARG A 201 1.34 2.81 12.36
CA ARG A 201 0.30 3.58 13.06
C ARG A 201 0.47 5.08 12.85
N ASP A 202 1.70 5.58 12.91
CA ASP A 202 2.03 6.98 12.63
C ASP A 202 1.72 7.35 11.17
N CYS A 203 2.05 6.48 10.21
CA CYS A 203 1.73 6.70 8.81
C CYS A 203 0.21 6.72 8.56
N ILE A 204 -0.54 5.81 9.19
CA ILE A 204 -2.02 5.81 9.12
C ILE A 204 -2.56 7.11 9.71
N ALA A 205 -2.12 7.47 10.92
CA ALA A 205 -2.55 8.69 11.58
C ALA A 205 -2.28 9.91 10.68
N PHE A 206 -1.07 10.01 10.13
CA PHE A 206 -0.68 11.07 9.20
C PHE A 206 -1.57 11.11 7.95
N GLY A 207 -1.73 9.98 7.25
CA GLY A 207 -2.54 9.90 6.03
C GLY A 207 -4.02 10.22 6.25
N LEU A 208 -4.57 9.94 7.43
CA LEU A 208 -5.94 10.32 7.79
C LEU A 208 -6.11 11.81 8.12
N ARG A 209 -5.01 12.53 8.38
CA ARG A 209 -5.01 13.93 8.85
C ARG A 209 -4.61 14.93 7.78
N GLU A 210 -3.81 14.51 6.81
CA GLU A 210 -3.20 15.38 5.80
C GLU A 210 -4.30 16.14 5.01
N GLU A 211 -4.65 17.33 5.49
CA GLU A 211 -5.38 18.34 4.74
C GLU A 211 -4.33 19.01 3.85
N VAL A 212 -4.42 18.75 2.55
CA VAL A 212 -3.40 19.17 1.61
C VAL A 212 -3.44 20.70 1.45
N GLU A 213 -2.30 21.35 1.70
CA GLU A 213 -2.07 22.74 1.28
C GLU A 213 -2.18 22.82 -0.24
N TRP A 214 -3.12 23.62 -0.73
CA TRP A 214 -3.19 24.00 -2.13
C TRP A 214 -1.96 24.85 -2.45
N SER A 215 -0.99 24.30 -3.19
CA SER A 215 0.09 25.14 -3.71
C SER A 215 -0.48 26.05 -4.80
N GLU A 216 -0.41 27.38 -4.61
CA GLU A 216 -0.85 28.38 -5.60
C GLU A 216 0.01 28.40 -6.88
N ASN A 217 1.11 27.63 -6.90
CA ASN A 217 2.02 27.49 -8.04
C ASN A 217 1.68 26.20 -8.79
N GLY A 218 0.75 26.30 -9.73
CA GLY A 218 0.13 25.15 -10.40
C GLY A 218 1.04 24.33 -11.32
N THR A 219 1.97 23.57 -10.76
CA THR A 219 2.70 22.51 -11.47
C THR A 219 2.74 21.17 -10.75
N ASP A 220 2.46 21.10 -9.44
CA ASP A 220 2.30 19.84 -8.74
C ASP A 220 0.89 19.79 -8.15
N SER A 221 0.00 18.98 -8.75
CA SER A 221 -1.26 18.63 -8.10
C SER A 221 -0.91 17.84 -6.84
N VAL A 222 -0.96 18.49 -5.69
CA VAL A 222 -0.78 17.80 -4.43
C VAL A 222 -2.07 16.99 -4.21
N ASP A 223 -1.98 15.70 -4.49
CA ASP A 223 -3.09 14.76 -4.47
C ASP A 223 -3.68 14.66 -3.06
N LEU A 224 -4.98 14.96 -2.93
CA LEU A 224 -5.75 14.79 -1.71
C LEU A 224 -5.75 13.32 -1.28
N HIS A 225 -5.59 13.04 0.02
CA HIS A 225 -5.66 11.67 0.51
C HIS A 225 -7.11 11.12 0.41
N PRO A 226 -7.43 10.12 -0.42
CA PRO A 226 -8.83 9.79 -0.75
C PRO A 226 -9.69 9.37 0.46
N LEU A 227 -9.08 8.75 1.47
CA LEU A 227 -9.80 8.18 2.62
C LEU A 227 -10.54 9.21 3.49
N TRP A 228 -10.15 10.49 3.53
CA TRP A 228 -10.85 11.49 4.37
C TRP A 228 -12.28 11.76 3.88
N GLN A 229 -12.58 11.45 2.62
CA GLN A 229 -13.90 11.62 2.02
C GLN A 229 -14.89 10.51 2.38
N ALA A 230 -14.44 9.49 3.13
CA ALA A 230 -15.30 8.39 3.52
C ALA A 230 -16.51 8.86 4.32
N LYS A 231 -17.70 8.34 3.98
CA LYS A 231 -18.91 8.54 4.80
C LYS A 231 -18.89 7.68 6.04
N GLU A 232 -18.23 6.53 5.98
CA GLU A 232 -18.07 5.61 7.11
C GLU A 232 -16.60 5.26 7.28
N MET A 233 -16.08 5.36 8.49
CA MET A 233 -14.69 5.04 8.78
C MET A 233 -14.57 4.08 9.96
N ARG A 234 -13.66 3.11 9.85
CA ARG A 234 -13.33 2.15 10.88
C ARG A 234 -11.81 2.02 11.00
N PHE A 235 -11.24 2.14 12.20
CA PHE A 235 -9.81 1.93 12.43
C PHE A 235 -9.52 1.48 13.88
N PRO A 236 -8.35 0.88 14.15
CA PRO A 236 -7.99 0.41 15.49
C PRO A 236 -7.73 1.55 16.49
N LEU A 237 -8.09 1.31 17.76
CA LEU A 237 -7.83 2.22 18.87
C LEU A 237 -6.34 2.55 19.02
N SER A 238 -5.44 1.61 18.70
CA SER A 238 -4.00 1.83 18.76
C SER A 238 -3.47 2.96 17.85
N VAL A 239 -4.26 3.44 16.87
CA VAL A 239 -3.91 4.58 16.01
C VAL A 239 -4.20 5.93 16.68
N VAL A 240 -5.14 5.98 17.64
CA VAL A 240 -5.59 7.23 18.28
C VAL A 240 -4.44 8.00 18.98
N PRO A 241 -3.52 7.37 19.73
CA PRO A 241 -2.37 8.06 20.31
C PRO A 241 -1.51 8.79 19.27
N SER A 242 -1.23 8.16 18.13
CA SER A 242 -0.49 8.76 17.00
C SER A 242 -1.24 9.93 16.36
N MET A 243 -2.58 9.91 16.42
CA MET A 243 -3.41 11.07 16.06
C MET A 243 -3.38 12.16 17.16
N TRP A 244 -2.91 11.92 18.36
CA TRP A 244 -2.82 12.99 19.37
C TRP A 244 -1.45 13.67 19.35
N THR A 245 -0.39 12.89 19.17
CA THR A 245 1.01 13.36 19.18
C THR A 245 1.33 14.30 18.01
N ASN A 246 0.77 14.05 16.84
CA ASN A 246 1.03 14.84 15.63
C ASN A 246 0.18 16.12 15.52
N GLY A 247 -0.20 16.75 16.63
CA GLY A 247 -1.29 17.74 16.70
C GLY A 247 -0.98 19.15 16.16
N ALA A 248 -1.92 19.71 15.39
CA ALA A 248 -2.18 21.16 15.33
C ALA A 248 -3.71 21.41 15.36
N ALA A 249 -4.12 22.11 16.42
CA ALA A 249 -5.37 22.78 16.83
C ALA A 249 -6.69 22.82 16.01
N VAL A 250 -6.82 22.36 14.77
CA VAL A 250 -8.12 22.39 14.05
C VAL A 250 -8.27 21.13 13.20
N LEU A 251 -8.88 20.09 13.77
CA LEU A 251 -9.28 18.88 13.05
C LEU A 251 -10.53 19.20 12.21
N THR A 252 -10.39 19.65 10.96
CA THR A 252 -11.41 19.44 9.91
C THR A 252 -11.34 17.99 9.40
N CYS A 253 -11.14 17.04 10.30
CA CYS A 253 -10.94 15.65 9.92
C CYS A 253 -12.29 15.05 9.56
N PHE A 254 -12.38 14.59 8.33
CA PHE A 254 -13.52 13.85 7.77
C PHE A 254 -14.80 14.69 7.56
N PRO A 255 -14.77 15.72 6.71
CA PRO A 255 -15.94 16.57 6.40
C PRO A 255 -17.15 15.79 5.86
N CYS A 256 -16.95 14.59 5.29
CA CYS A 256 -18.00 13.75 4.76
C CYS A 256 -18.49 12.66 5.72
N LEU A 257 -17.87 12.53 6.90
CA LEU A 257 -18.08 11.42 7.82
C LEU A 257 -19.46 11.47 8.47
N LYS A 258 -20.12 10.33 8.44
CA LYS A 258 -21.42 10.10 9.07
C LYS A 258 -21.33 9.05 10.18
N ARG A 259 -20.39 8.11 10.07
CA ARG A 259 -20.19 7.03 11.05
C ARG A 259 -18.71 6.79 11.30
N LEU A 260 -18.35 6.68 12.57
CA LEU A 260 -17.00 6.35 13.02
C LEU A 260 -17.07 5.11 13.92
N HIS A 261 -16.25 4.13 13.62
CA HIS A 261 -16.04 2.92 14.42
C HIS A 261 -14.58 2.86 14.86
N ILE A 262 -14.34 2.72 16.15
CA ILE A 262 -12.99 2.53 16.70
C ILE A 262 -12.96 1.15 17.31
N ASP A 263 -12.13 0.27 16.75
CA ASP A 263 -12.02 -1.12 17.19
C ASP A 263 -11.05 -1.25 18.34
N TRP A 264 -11.40 -2.09 19.31
CA TRP A 264 -10.49 -2.46 20.38
C TRP A 264 -9.49 -3.50 19.88
N ASP A 265 -8.25 -3.08 19.63
CA ASP A 265 -7.16 -3.94 19.14
C ASP A 265 -6.01 -4.08 20.15
N VAL A 266 -6.20 -3.58 21.37
CA VAL A 266 -5.23 -3.69 22.46
C VAL A 266 -5.50 -4.97 23.24
N ALA A 267 -4.46 -5.79 23.47
CA ALA A 267 -4.58 -7.00 24.26
C ALA A 267 -5.20 -6.72 25.64
N ALA A 268 -6.25 -7.46 26.00
CA ALA A 268 -6.98 -7.28 27.25
C ALA A 268 -6.05 -7.36 28.48
N ASP A 269 -5.03 -8.23 28.43
CA ASP A 269 -4.06 -8.42 29.51
C ASP A 269 -3.17 -7.17 29.74
N THR A 270 -2.85 -6.43 28.69
CA THR A 270 -2.12 -5.15 28.77
C THR A 270 -2.96 -4.09 29.47
N VAL A 271 -4.27 -4.14 29.31
CA VAL A 271 -5.22 -3.21 29.91
C VAL A 271 -5.47 -3.57 31.37
N SER A 272 -5.63 -4.86 31.69
CA SER A 272 -5.80 -5.34 33.07
C SER A 272 -4.62 -4.96 33.98
N ARG A 273 -3.37 -5.04 33.50
CA ARG A 273 -2.17 -4.61 34.26
C ARG A 273 -2.13 -3.11 34.55
N ASN A 274 -2.77 -2.29 33.73
CA ASN A 274 -2.80 -0.84 33.89
C ASN A 274 -4.06 -0.34 34.65
N ILE A 275 -5.03 -1.24 34.91
CA ILE A 275 -6.24 -0.97 35.69
C ILE A 275 -6.09 -1.46 37.14
N GLU A 276 -5.03 -2.20 37.49
CA GLU A 276 -4.73 -2.50 38.89
C GLU A 276 -4.56 -1.19 39.68
N GLU A 277 -5.52 -0.95 40.58
CA GLU A 277 -5.66 0.28 41.35
C GLU A 277 -4.38 0.61 42.14
N PRO A 278 -3.91 1.87 42.15
CA PRO A 278 -2.88 2.30 43.08
C PRO A 278 -3.49 2.31 44.49
N GLY A 279 -3.21 1.28 45.28
CA GLY A 279 -3.36 1.30 46.73
C GLY A 279 -4.48 0.44 47.28
N THR A 280 -4.20 -0.84 47.46
CA THR A 280 -4.56 -1.51 48.71
C THR A 280 -3.27 -1.86 49.44
N GLU A 281 -2.62 -0.85 50.03
CA GLU A 281 -1.72 -1.10 51.15
C GLU A 281 -2.57 -1.75 52.25
N ASN A 282 -2.37 -3.06 52.43
CA ASN A 282 -2.85 -3.78 53.59
C ASN A 282 -2.21 -3.16 54.83
N VAL A 283 -2.97 -2.30 55.51
CA VAL A 283 -2.70 -1.97 56.91
C VAL A 283 -2.97 -3.27 57.70
N SER A 284 -1.88 -3.92 58.11
CA SER A 284 -1.87 -4.98 59.13
C SER A 284 -1.17 -4.45 60.37
#